data_AF-A0A957WK06-F1
#
_entry.id   AF-A0A957WK06-F1
#
_cell.length_a   1.000
_cell.length_b   1.000
_cell.length_c   1.000
_cell.angle_alpha   90.00
_cell.angle_beta   90.00
_cell.angle_gamma   90.00
#
_symmetry.space_group_name_H-M   'P 1'
#
loop_
_entity.id
_entity.type
_entity.pdbx_description
1 polymer ?
#
loop_
_entity_poly.entity_id
_entity_poly.type
_entity_poly.pdbx_seq_one_letter_code
_entity_poly.pdbx_strand_id
1 'polypeptide(L)'
;AESSDQAKLSVYAARRSSDEYLTVVVINKSGQNLTGSITLSGYTPAPQAAVYRYTADDLSQIVRLPDQAVSAEFTADFPPASITLFELSPGSIQSPDGATYLPLILQ
;
A
#
# COMPACT_ATOMS: atom_id res chain seq x y z
N ALA A 1 -7.74 -8.94 -4.69
CA ALA A 1 -8.00 -8.28 -3.40
C ALA A 1 -9.37 -8.72 -2.92
N GLU A 2 -9.53 -8.99 -1.63
CA GLU A 2 -10.77 -9.48 -1.03
C GLU A 2 -11.04 -8.72 0.27
N SER A 3 -12.31 -8.45 0.56
CA SER A 3 -12.75 -7.84 1.82
C SER A 3 -13.66 -8.80 2.56
N SER A 4 -13.56 -8.84 3.89
CA SER A 4 -14.48 -9.58 4.75
C SER A 4 -15.89 -8.97 4.85
N ASP A 5 -16.05 -7.67 4.53
CA ASP A 5 -17.35 -6.99 4.47
C ASP A 5 -17.32 -5.92 3.36
N GLN A 6 -17.43 -6.36 2.10
CA GLN A 6 -17.35 -5.48 0.94
C GLN A 6 -18.50 -4.45 0.86
N ALA A 7 -19.61 -4.69 1.57
CA ALA A 7 -20.72 -3.75 1.64
C ALA A 7 -20.36 -2.50 2.47
N LYS A 8 -19.48 -2.64 3.48
CA LYS A 8 -19.00 -1.52 4.29
C LYS A 8 -17.64 -1.00 3.87
N LEU A 9 -16.67 -1.90 3.66
CA LEU A 9 -15.29 -1.56 3.34
C LEU A 9 -14.83 -2.41 2.17
N SER A 10 -14.70 -1.83 0.98
CA SER A 10 -14.22 -2.57 -0.20
C SER A 10 -12.76 -2.26 -0.49
N VAL A 11 -12.01 -3.27 -0.91
CA VAL A 11 -10.61 -3.14 -1.32
C VAL A 11 -10.41 -3.62 -2.75
N TYR A 12 -9.59 -2.89 -3.49
CA TYR A 12 -9.14 -3.21 -4.84
C TYR A 12 -7.63 -3.00 -4.90
N ALA A 13 -6.93 -3.82 -5.66
CA ALA A 13 -5.48 -3.68 -5.79
C ALA A 13 -5.01 -4.08 -7.18
N ALA A 14 -3.96 -3.40 -7.65
CA ALA A 14 -3.30 -3.69 -8.91
C ALA A 14 -1.79 -3.53 -8.78
N ARG A 15 -1.04 -4.50 -9.30
CA ARG A 15 0.41 -4.43 -9.42
C ARG A 15 0.76 -3.92 -10.81
N ARG A 16 1.46 -2.79 -10.88
CA ARG A 16 1.86 -2.14 -12.13
C ARG A 16 3.08 -2.87 -12.69
N SER A 17 2.98 -3.40 -13.90
CA SER A 17 4.01 -4.27 -14.50
C SER A 17 5.29 -3.55 -14.94
N SER A 18 5.29 -2.22 -15.04
CA SER A 18 6.46 -1.45 -15.49
C SER A 18 7.49 -1.22 -14.39
N ASP A 19 7.05 -1.16 -13.14
CA ASP A 19 7.90 -0.79 -11.98
C ASP A 19 7.50 -1.52 -10.69
N GLU A 20 6.62 -2.50 -10.78
CA GLU A 20 6.20 -3.38 -9.70
C GLU A 20 5.52 -2.68 -8.52
N TYR A 21 5.12 -1.41 -8.63
CA TYR A 21 4.33 -0.74 -7.60
C TYR A 21 2.99 -1.45 -7.42
N LEU A 22 2.62 -1.69 -6.16
CA LEU A 22 1.29 -2.13 -5.79
C LEU A 22 0.46 -0.93 -5.38
N THR A 23 -0.63 -0.68 -6.11
CA THR A 23 -1.65 0.29 -5.71
C THR A 23 -2.78 -0.44 -5.01
N VAL A 24 -3.20 0.07 -3.86
CA VAL A 24 -4.32 -0.47 -3.08
C VAL A 24 -5.32 0.66 -2.85
N VAL A 25 -6.55 0.49 -3.33
CA VAL A 25 -7.66 1.41 -3.12
C VAL A 25 -8.61 0.80 -2.12
N VAL A 26 -8.88 1.51 -1.03
CA VAL A 26 -9.85 1.13 -0.01
C VAL A 26 -10.97 2.17 0.03
N ILE A 27 -12.22 1.71 0.00
CA ILE A 27 -13.42 2.56 0.02
C ILE A 27 -14.24 2.22 1.26
N ASN A 28 -14.35 3.16 2.20
CA ASN A 28 -15.31 3.07 3.30
C ASN A 28 -16.64 3.68 2.86
N LYS A 29 -17.65 2.82 2.71
CA LYS A 29 -19.01 3.17 2.28
C LYS A 29 -19.93 3.46 3.47
N SER A 30 -19.46 3.19 4.69
CA SER A 30 -20.24 3.42 5.90
C SER A 30 -20.19 4.88 6.33
N GLY A 31 -21.15 5.27 7.17
CA GLY A 31 -21.15 6.56 7.85
C GLY A 31 -20.28 6.60 9.11
N GLN A 32 -19.42 5.60 9.35
CA GLN A 32 -18.61 5.45 10.57
C GLN A 32 -17.13 5.31 10.23
N ASN A 33 -16.25 5.68 11.17
CA ASN A 33 -14.83 5.36 11.04
C ASN A 33 -14.65 3.84 11.17
N LEU A 34 -13.88 3.23 10.27
CA LEU A 34 -13.55 1.82 10.31
C LEU A 34 -12.04 1.66 10.36
N THR A 35 -11.54 0.85 11.29
CA THR A 35 -10.15 0.39 11.29
C THR A 35 -10.09 -0.95 10.56
N GLY A 36 -9.21 -1.08 9.57
CA GLY A 36 -9.03 -2.32 8.81
C GLY A 36 -7.59 -2.83 8.88
N SER A 37 -7.44 -4.16 8.97
CA SER A 37 -6.17 -4.85 8.73
C SER A 37 -6.06 -5.22 7.26
N ILE A 38 -4.91 -4.89 6.65
CA ILE A 38 -4.59 -5.23 5.26
C ILE A 38 -3.42 -6.21 5.28
N THR A 39 -3.63 -7.39 4.68
CA THR A 39 -2.60 -8.41 4.48
C THR A 39 -2.19 -8.45 3.02
N LEU A 40 -0.88 -8.44 2.77
CA LEU A 40 -0.26 -8.49 1.44
C LEU A 40 0.32 -9.88 1.20
N SER A 41 -0.39 -10.69 0.42
CA SER A 41 0.10 -12.02 0.02
C SER A 41 0.87 -11.94 -1.30
N GLY A 42 2.09 -12.48 -1.34
CA GLY A 42 2.92 -12.52 -2.56
C GLY A 42 3.52 -11.18 -2.97
N TYR A 43 3.55 -10.20 -2.07
CA TYR A 43 4.14 -8.88 -2.28
C TYR A 43 4.90 -8.43 -1.04
N THR A 44 6.15 -8.01 -1.21
CA THR A 44 6.97 -7.42 -0.13
C THR A 44 7.11 -5.93 -0.41
N PRO A 45 6.48 -5.04 0.37
CA PRO A 45 6.59 -3.60 0.16
C PRO A 45 7.89 -3.03 0.76
N ALA A 46 8.30 -1.86 0.30
CA ALA A 46 9.16 -0.98 1.09
C ALA A 46 8.42 -0.55 2.36
N PRO A 47 9.11 -0.18 3.46
CA PRO A 47 8.47 0.03 4.76
C PRO A 47 7.54 1.26 4.84
N GLN A 48 7.48 2.08 3.80
CA GLN A 48 6.65 3.29 3.73
C GLN A 48 5.83 3.30 2.44
N ALA A 49 4.53 3.55 2.58
CA ALA A 49 3.60 3.72 1.49
C ALA A 49 3.12 5.18 1.42
N ALA A 50 3.08 5.74 0.21
CA ALA A 50 2.42 7.03 -0.01
C ALA A 50 0.91 6.86 0.13
N VAL A 51 0.25 7.80 0.83
CA VAL A 51 -1.19 7.72 1.09
C VAL A 51 -1.92 8.96 0.58
N TYR A 52 -2.99 8.73 -0.18
CA TYR A 52 -3.85 9.79 -0.68
C TYR A 52 -5.28 9.51 -0.26
N ARG A 53 -6.03 10.56 0.10
CA ARG A 53 -7.40 10.40 0.60
C ARG A 53 -8.35 11.45 0.06
N TYR A 54 -9.53 10.99 -0.31
CA TYR A 54 -10.72 11.80 -0.60
C TYR A 54 -11.79 11.47 0.45
N THR A 55 -12.45 12.48 1.00
CA THR A 55 -13.47 12.30 2.05
C THR A 55 -14.70 13.15 1.78
N ALA A 56 -15.81 12.82 2.46
CA ALA A 56 -17.00 13.66 2.45
C ALA A 56 -16.82 15.03 3.13
N ASP A 57 -15.78 15.20 3.97
CA ASP A 57 -15.48 16.46 4.66
C ASP A 57 -14.82 17.49 3.72
N ASP A 58 -14.14 17.02 2.67
CA ASP A 58 -13.53 17.87 1.64
C ASP A 58 -13.68 17.23 0.25
N LEU A 59 -14.77 17.59 -0.43
CA LEU A 59 -15.10 17.11 -1.77
C LEU A 59 -14.33 17.82 -2.89
N SER A 60 -13.45 18.78 -2.55
CA SER A 60 -12.77 19.61 -3.55
C SER A 60 -11.46 19.03 -4.06
N GLN A 61 -10.87 18.09 -3.32
CA GLN A 61 -9.50 17.64 -3.57
C GLN A 61 -9.20 16.24 -3.01
N ILE A 62 -8.17 15.62 -3.57
CA ILE A 62 -7.51 14.46 -2.98
C ILE A 62 -6.30 14.96 -2.20
N VAL A 63 -6.21 14.63 -0.91
CA VAL A 63 -5.15 15.10 -0.03
C VAL A 63 -4.05 14.05 0.09
N ARG A 64 -2.79 14.44 -0.10
CA ARG A 64 -1.61 13.63 0.26
C ARG A 64 -1.43 13.67 1.78
N LEU A 65 -1.50 12.52 2.41
CA LEU A 65 -1.30 12.34 3.86
C LEU A 65 0.18 12.00 4.15
N PRO A 66 0.60 12.01 5.44
CA PRO A 66 1.87 11.41 5.85
C PRO A 66 1.96 9.95 5.37
N ASP A 67 3.18 9.50 5.10
CA ASP A 67 3.41 8.14 4.64
C ASP A 67 3.02 7.12 5.72
N GLN A 68 2.38 6.04 5.29
CA GLN A 68 1.95 4.94 6.15
C GLN A 68 3.09 3.94 6.30
N ALA A 69 3.43 3.61 7.54
CA ALA A 69 4.30 2.48 7.82
C ALA A 69 3.59 1.17 7.40
N VAL A 70 4.24 0.37 6.56
CA VAL A 70 3.67 -0.87 6.02
C VAL A 70 4.66 -2.03 6.14
N SER A 71 4.12 -3.24 6.22
CA SER A 71 4.85 -4.49 6.11
C SER A 71 4.00 -5.50 5.30
N ALA A 72 4.25 -6.80 5.44
CA ALA A 72 3.34 -7.82 4.91
C ALA A 72 1.91 -7.71 5.48
N GLU A 73 1.76 -7.12 6.66
CA GLU A 73 0.48 -6.74 7.25
C GLU A 73 0.58 -5.33 7.86
N PHE A 74 -0.49 -4.56 7.76
CA PHE A 74 -0.60 -3.27 8.43
C PHE A 74 -2.06 -2.89 8.70
N THR A 75 -2.27 -2.00 9.66
CA THR A 75 -3.59 -1.44 9.97
C THR A 75 -3.70 0.00 9.52
N ALA A 76 -4.90 0.42 9.16
CA ALA A 76 -5.20 1.81 8.83
C ALA A 76 -6.63 2.17 9.23
N ASP A 77 -6.84 3.44 9.54
CA ASP A 77 -8.16 4.02 9.77
C ASP A 77 -8.73 4.61 8.48
N PHE A 78 -9.99 4.28 8.22
CA PHE A 78 -10.77 4.75 7.09
C PHE A 78 -11.93 5.60 7.59
N PRO A 79 -11.87 6.93 7.45
CA PRO A 79 -12.96 7.83 7.82
C PRO A 79 -14.28 7.47 7.12
N PRO A 80 -15.43 7.90 7.65
CA PRO A 80 -16.73 7.77 6.98
C PRO A 80 -16.68 8.26 5.52
N ALA A 81 -17.39 7.58 4.62
CA ALA A 81 -17.55 8.00 3.23
C ALA A 81 -16.24 8.47 2.56
N SER A 82 -15.22 7.61 2.60
CA SER A 82 -13.87 7.94 2.14
C SER A 82 -13.31 6.96 1.12
N ILE A 83 -12.39 7.45 0.30
CA ILE A 83 -11.55 6.66 -0.60
C ILE A 83 -10.09 6.91 -0.19
N THR A 84 -9.36 5.85 0.13
CA THR A 84 -7.93 5.91 0.47
C THR A 84 -7.14 5.10 -0.55
N LEU A 85 -6.12 5.71 -1.14
CA LEU A 85 -5.15 5.07 -2.02
C LEU A 85 -3.83 4.92 -1.27
N PHE A 86 -3.29 3.71 -1.26
CA PHE A 86 -1.92 3.41 -0.88
C PHE A 86 -1.11 3.11 -2.14
N GLU A 87 0.02 3.78 -2.31
CA GLU A 87 1.04 3.40 -3.28
C GLU A 87 2.21 2.77 -2.55
N LEU A 88 2.39 1.47 -2.75
CA LEU A 88 3.46 0.70 -2.13
C LEU A 88 4.52 0.44 -3.19
N SER A 89 5.72 0.98 -2.99
CA SER A 89 6.87 0.59 -3.80
C SER A 89 7.30 -0.84 -3.44
N PRO A 90 7.87 -1.60 -4.40
CA PRO A 90 8.41 -2.92 -4.09
C PRO A 90 9.57 -2.75 -3.10
N GLY A 91 9.63 -3.63 -2.11
CA GLY A 91 10.77 -3.69 -1.20
C GLY A 91 12.03 -3.99 -2.00
N SER A 92 13.15 -3.35 -1.65
CA SER A 92 14.44 -3.80 -2.16
C SER A 92 14.68 -5.21 -1.64
N ILE A 93 14.83 -6.18 -2.54
CA ILE A 93 15.55 -7.41 -2.21
C ILE A 93 16.97 -6.97 -1.88
N GLN A 94 17.26 -6.86 -0.59
CA GLN A 94 18.62 -6.73 -0.11
C GLN A 94 19.33 -7.99 -0.61
N SER A 95 20.28 -7.84 -1.55
CA SER A 95 21.12 -8.97 -1.93
C SER A 95 21.75 -9.49 -0.63
N PRO A 96 21.62 -10.78 -0.28
CA PRO A 96 22.49 -11.33 0.75
C PRO A 96 23.90 -11.14 0.21
N ASP A 97 24.74 -10.48 1.01
CA ASP A 97 26.11 -10.06 0.71
C ASP A 97 26.31 -8.87 -0.24
N GLY A 98 27.00 -7.86 0.31
CA GLY A 98 27.93 -7.01 -0.42
C GLY A 98 29.16 -7.78 -0.94
N ALA A 99 28.96 -8.97 -1.50
CA ALA A 99 29.97 -9.66 -2.28
C ALA A 99 29.97 -9.05 -3.68
N THR A 100 30.72 -7.96 -3.81
CA THR A 100 31.18 -7.50 -5.11
C THR A 100 31.95 -8.67 -5.73
N TYR A 101 31.35 -9.39 -6.67
CA TYR A 101 32.05 -10.38 -7.48
C TYR A 101 33.07 -9.66 -8.34
N LEU A 102 34.30 -9.54 -7.83
CA LEU A 102 35.46 -9.20 -8.64
C LEU A 102 35.76 -10.42 -9.53
N PRO A 103 35.76 -10.29 -10.87
CA PRO A 103 36.25 -11.37 -11.70
C PRO A 103 37.73 -11.57 -11.38
N LEU A 104 38.11 -12.78 -10.97
CA LEU A 104 39.50 -13.18 -10.83
C LEU A 104 40.12 -13.23 -12.23
N ILE A 105 40.81 -12.16 -12.62
CA ILE A 105 41.72 -12.22 -13.78
C ILE A 105 42.98 -12.93 -13.29
N LEU A 106 43.14 -14.21 -13.61
CA LEU A 106 44.47 -14.85 -13.53
C LEU A 106 45.36 -14.19 -14.59
N GLN A 107 46.43 -13.52 -14.15
CA GLN A 107 47.61 -13.21 -14.97
C GLN A 107 48.69 -14.25 -14.72
#